data_AF-A4X2A7-F1
#
_entry.id   AF-A4X2A7-F1
#
_cell.length_a   1.000
_cell.length_b   1.000
_cell.length_c   1.000
_cell.angle_alpha   90.00
_cell.angle_beta   90.00
_cell.angle_gamma   90.00
#
_symmetry.space_group_name_H-M   'P 1'
#
loop_
_entity.id
_entity.type
_entity.pdbx_description
1 polymer ?
#
loop_
_entity_poly.entity_id
_entity_poly.type
_entity_poly.pdbx_seq_one_letter_code
_entity_poly.pdbx_strand_id
1 'polypeptide(L)'
;MSDQDRGSDGPLSVTIKYGKGYEDSWISVRGSAAVVREELIRAFDLDRDESLSLAALVLNATQQAHALHALGRGAGAQAISGERVGRSRSNPSAWQGAQTVRPAANPSRPPQEDGEASLRGAALSEIEGAESVEALKLWWAKNQSAFADPQVKSAYKARGKALQAASAK
;
A
#
# COMPACT_ATOMS: atom_id res chain seq x y z
N MET A 1 51.75 -8.34 13.88
CA MET A 1 50.94 -7.11 14.04
C MET A 1 50.15 -6.94 12.76
N SER A 2 48.89 -7.36 12.77
CA SER A 2 48.01 -7.27 11.61
C SER A 2 47.36 -5.87 11.62
N ASP A 3 47.90 -4.97 10.80
CA ASP A 3 47.20 -3.76 10.40
C ASP A 3 46.17 -4.16 9.35
N GLN A 4 44.95 -4.45 9.81
CA GLN A 4 43.83 -4.79 8.97
C GLN A 4 42.93 -3.55 8.88
N ASP A 5 43.15 -2.81 7.80
CA ASP A 5 42.12 -2.17 6.97
C ASP A 5 40.94 -1.52 7.73
N ARG A 6 41.18 -0.36 8.34
CA ARG A 6 40.09 0.59 8.57
C ARG A 6 39.89 1.40 7.30
N GLY A 7 39.18 0.80 6.35
CA GLY A 7 38.62 1.52 5.21
C GLY A 7 37.98 2.80 5.72
N SER A 8 38.56 3.93 5.32
CA SER A 8 38.01 5.24 5.58
C SER A 8 36.70 5.36 4.80
N ASP A 9 35.59 5.02 5.44
CA ASP A 9 34.23 5.22 4.92
C ASP A 9 34.06 6.72 4.64
N GLY A 10 34.30 7.10 3.38
CA GLY A 10 33.96 8.42 2.88
C GLY A 10 32.47 8.69 3.13
N PRO A 11 32.06 9.97 3.21
CA PRO A 11 30.68 10.31 3.56
C PRO A 11 29.71 9.73 2.52
N LEU A 12 28.93 8.74 2.94
CA LEU A 12 27.84 8.13 2.17
C LEU A 12 26.72 9.15 2.02
N SER A 13 26.09 9.18 0.85
CA SER A 13 24.89 9.98 0.60
C SER A 13 23.79 9.07 0.06
N VAL A 14 22.63 9.09 0.71
CA VAL A 14 21.42 8.38 0.28
C VAL A 14 20.35 9.41 -0.02
N THR A 15 19.73 9.30 -1.19
CA THR A 15 18.59 10.13 -1.58
C THR A 15 17.40 9.22 -1.90
N ILE A 16 16.27 9.47 -1.25
CA ILE A 16 15.03 8.73 -1.46
C ILE A 16 14.02 9.71 -2.08
N LYS A 17 13.65 9.44 -3.34
CA LYS A 17 12.60 10.18 -4.05
C LYS A 17 11.25 9.55 -3.77
N TYR A 18 10.25 10.40 -3.48
CA TYR A 18 8.93 9.92 -3.06
C TYR A 18 8.05 9.55 -4.27
N GLY A 19 8.34 10.15 -5.43
CA GLY A 19 7.69 9.84 -6.69
C GLY A 19 8.67 9.93 -7.88
N LYS A 20 8.10 9.93 -9.09
CA LYS A 20 8.86 9.90 -10.36
C LYS A 20 8.94 11.28 -11.04
N GLY A 21 8.09 12.22 -10.62
CA GLY A 21 8.03 13.58 -11.12
C GLY A 21 9.18 14.45 -10.62
N TYR A 22 9.47 15.51 -11.36
CA TYR A 22 10.48 16.50 -10.97
C TYR A 22 10.05 17.31 -9.74
N GLU A 23 8.75 17.56 -9.62
CA GLU A 23 8.12 18.31 -8.52
C GLU A 23 7.90 17.45 -7.27
N ASP A 24 8.16 16.14 -7.35
CA ASP A 24 7.93 15.23 -6.24
C ASP A 24 9.01 15.43 -5.17
N SER A 25 8.62 15.39 -3.90
CA SER A 25 9.54 15.57 -2.78
C SER A 25 10.57 14.44 -2.69
N TRP A 26 11.71 14.74 -2.07
CA TRP A 26 12.73 13.77 -1.72
C TRP A 26 13.36 14.13 -0.39
N ILE A 27 14.02 13.14 0.22
CA ILE A 27 14.90 13.35 1.37
C ILE A 27 16.31 12.89 1.00
N SER A 28 17.32 13.63 1.45
CA SER A 28 18.73 13.30 1.27
C SER A 28 19.41 13.27 2.64
N VAL A 29 20.07 12.16 2.93
CA VAL A 29 20.82 11.93 4.17
C VAL A 29 22.27 11.69 3.82
N ARG A 30 23.19 12.34 4.53
CA ARG A 30 24.63 12.21 4.31
C ARG A 30 25.37 11.97 5.62
N GLY A 31 26.31 11.04 5.63
CA GLY A 31 27.11 10.73 6.81
C GLY A 31 27.85 9.40 6.69
N SER A 32 28.30 8.86 7.83
CA SER A 32 28.75 7.47 7.89
C SER A 32 27.58 6.50 7.70
N ALA A 33 27.86 5.23 7.41
CA ALA A 33 26.81 4.21 7.30
C ALA A 33 25.92 4.12 8.55
N ALA A 34 26.51 4.28 9.75
CA ALA A 34 25.79 4.30 11.02
C ALA A 34 24.86 5.52 11.13
N VAL A 35 25.33 6.72 10.77
CA VAL A 35 24.51 7.94 10.76
C VAL A 35 23.35 7.80 9.78
N VAL A 36 23.62 7.35 8.56
CA VAL A 36 22.59 7.16 7.53
C VAL A 36 21.53 6.15 8.00
N ARG A 37 21.94 5.05 8.64
CA ARG A 37 21.01 4.08 9.23
C ARG A 37 20.08 4.72 10.25
N GLU A 38 20.62 5.44 11.22
CA GLU A 38 19.84 6.09 12.29
C GLU A 38 18.83 7.09 11.74
N GLU A 39 19.27 7.92 10.80
CA GLU A 39 18.42 8.94 10.18
C GLU A 39 17.30 8.32 9.35
N LEU A 40 17.56 7.23 8.62
CA LEU A 40 16.51 6.51 7.89
C LEU A 40 15.50 5.84 8.83
N ILE A 41 15.97 5.21 9.90
CA ILE A 41 15.10 4.62 10.93
C ILE A 41 14.18 5.68 11.53
N ARG A 42 14.71 6.86 11.88
CA ARG A 42 13.93 7.95 12.46
C ARG A 42 12.97 8.59 11.46
N ALA A 43 13.43 8.89 10.25
CA ALA A 43 12.63 9.58 9.24
C ALA A 43 11.42 8.77 8.77
N PHE A 44 11.55 7.44 8.71
CA PHE A 44 10.50 6.54 8.25
C PHE A 44 9.88 5.70 9.38
N ASP A 45 10.25 5.95 10.64
CA ASP A 45 9.81 5.16 11.82
C ASP A 45 9.97 3.63 11.64
N LEU A 46 11.05 3.21 10.98
CA LEU A 46 11.36 1.79 10.77
C LEU A 46 11.76 1.10 12.07
N ASP A 47 11.53 -0.20 12.17
CA ASP A 47 12.09 -0.97 13.29
C ASP A 47 13.61 -1.03 13.20
N ARG A 48 14.27 -0.86 14.36
CA ARG A 48 15.71 -1.09 14.45
C ARG A 48 15.99 -2.58 14.32
N ASP A 49 16.67 -2.94 13.25
CA ASP A 49 17.21 -4.27 13.04
C ASP A 49 18.65 -4.16 12.53
N GLU A 50 19.59 -4.55 13.38
CA GLU A 50 21.02 -4.53 13.06
C GLU A 50 21.43 -5.66 12.13
N SER A 51 20.58 -6.68 11.94
CA SER A 51 20.80 -7.76 10.97
C SER A 51 20.49 -7.34 9.53
N LEU A 52 19.69 -6.27 9.35
CA LEU A 52 19.41 -5.72 8.03
C LEU A 52 20.61 -4.97 7.48
N SER A 53 20.95 -5.25 6.23
CA SER A 53 21.93 -4.45 5.49
C SER A 53 21.40 -3.04 5.24
N LEU A 54 22.32 -2.09 5.05
CA LEU A 54 21.93 -0.70 4.75
C LEU A 54 21.12 -0.62 3.45
N ALA A 55 21.43 -1.43 2.44
CA ALA A 55 20.66 -1.48 1.19
C ALA A 55 19.20 -1.95 1.42
N ALA A 56 18.99 -2.96 2.27
CA ALA A 56 17.65 -3.42 2.63
C ALA A 56 16.87 -2.33 3.41
N LEU A 57 17.54 -1.62 4.32
CA LEU A 57 16.95 -0.50 5.02
C LEU A 57 16.54 0.63 4.07
N VAL A 58 17.40 0.99 3.12
CA VAL A 58 17.10 1.99 2.08
C VAL A 58 15.92 1.55 1.21
N LEU A 59 15.83 0.28 0.85
CA LEU A 59 14.71 -0.27 0.11
C LEU A 59 13.39 -0.13 0.89
N ASN A 60 13.37 -0.51 2.17
CA ASN A 60 12.20 -0.39 3.03
C ASN A 60 11.77 1.08 3.17
N ALA A 61 12.72 1.98 3.42
CA ALA A 61 12.47 3.42 3.47
C ALA A 61 11.89 3.96 2.14
N THR A 62 12.41 3.49 1.01
CA THR A 62 11.91 3.87 -0.33
C THR A 62 10.48 3.40 -0.57
N GLN A 63 10.14 2.16 -0.19
CA GLN A 63 8.79 1.64 -0.31
C GLN A 63 7.79 2.47 0.52
N GLN A 64 8.18 2.83 1.74
CA GLN A 64 7.35 3.67 2.61
C GLN A 64 7.20 5.10 2.06
N ALA A 65 8.27 5.69 1.51
CA ALA A 65 8.20 6.98 0.84
C ALA A 65 7.19 7.00 -0.31
N HIS A 66 7.21 5.97 -1.17
CA HIS A 66 6.25 5.83 -2.26
C HIS A 66 4.81 5.63 -1.75
N ALA A 67 4.63 4.86 -0.68
CA ALA A 67 3.31 4.68 -0.07
C ALA A 67 2.77 6.00 0.49
N LEU A 68 3.58 6.75 1.24
CA LEU A 68 3.21 8.05 1.78
C LEU A 68 2.88 9.06 0.67
N HIS A 69 3.65 9.06 -0.41
CA HIS A 69 3.38 9.90 -1.57
C HIS A 69 2.05 9.56 -2.23
N ALA A 70 1.78 8.27 -2.44
CA ALA A 70 0.52 7.79 -3.02
C ALA A 70 -0.68 8.18 -2.14
N LEU A 71 -0.56 8.05 -0.82
CA LEU A 71 -1.60 8.47 0.13
C LEU A 71 -1.83 9.98 0.10
N GLY A 72 -0.76 10.78 0.14
CA GLY A 72 -0.87 12.23 0.11
C GLY A 72 -1.48 12.77 -1.19
N ARG A 73 -1.06 12.24 -2.35
CA ARG A 73 -1.55 12.68 -3.67
C ARG A 73 -2.91 12.10 -4.02
N GLY A 74 -3.14 10.82 -3.73
CA GLY A 74 -4.33 10.09 -4.16
C GLY A 74 -5.51 10.23 -3.20
N ALA A 75 -5.25 10.27 -1.89
CA ALA A 75 -6.30 10.30 -0.86
C ALA A 75 -6.37 11.65 -0.11
N GLY A 76 -5.50 12.62 -0.45
CA GLY A 76 -5.42 13.89 0.26
C GLY A 76 -4.96 13.74 1.71
N ALA A 77 -4.27 12.64 2.03
CA ALA A 77 -3.80 12.37 3.37
C ALA A 77 -2.78 13.44 3.81
N GLN A 78 -2.90 13.88 5.07
CA GLN A 78 -1.98 14.85 5.67
C GLN A 78 -1.35 14.25 6.91
N ALA A 79 -0.08 14.56 7.14
CA ALA A 79 0.60 14.18 8.36
C ALA A 79 -0.02 14.94 9.54
N ILE A 80 -0.41 14.20 10.59
CA ILE A 80 -0.88 14.75 11.86
C ILE A 80 0.11 14.40 12.96
N SER A 81 0.30 15.28 13.93
CA SER A 81 1.08 14.96 15.12
C SER A 81 0.23 14.03 16.02
N GLY A 82 0.57 12.75 16.06
CA GLY A 82 0.01 11.79 17.01
C GLY A 82 1.04 11.38 18.05
N GLU A 83 0.63 11.22 19.30
CA GLU A 83 1.43 10.51 20.30
C GLU A 83 1.55 9.04 19.88
N ARG A 84 2.75 8.48 19.96
CA ARG A 84 3.01 7.09 19.55
C ARG A 84 2.18 6.15 20.42
N VAL A 85 1.01 5.72 19.95
CA VAL A 85 0.32 4.56 20.53
C VAL A 85 1.27 3.39 20.32
N GLY A 86 1.91 2.96 21.41
CA GLY A 86 3.01 2.00 21.37
C GLY A 86 2.68 0.85 20.43
N ARG A 87 3.64 0.52 19.55
CA ARG A 87 3.64 -0.72 18.77
C ARG A 87 3.52 -1.88 19.77
N SER A 88 2.29 -2.27 20.08
CA SER A 88 2.03 -3.50 20.79
C SER A 88 2.55 -4.58 19.87
N ARG A 89 3.64 -5.24 20.28
CA ARG A 89 4.11 -6.46 19.62
C ARG A 89 2.87 -7.32 19.42
N SER A 90 2.57 -7.59 18.15
CA SER A 90 1.41 -8.36 17.70
C SER A 90 1.05 -9.41 18.73
N ASN A 91 -0.08 -9.20 19.41
CA ASN A 91 -0.69 -10.25 20.21
C ASN A 91 -1.06 -11.36 19.22
N PRO A 92 -0.51 -12.57 19.31
CA PRO A 92 -0.75 -13.63 18.32
C PRO A 92 -2.21 -14.13 18.32
N SER A 93 -3.07 -13.61 19.19
CA SER A 93 -4.44 -14.06 19.38
C SER A 93 -5.48 -13.39 18.46
N ALA A 94 -5.16 -12.33 17.71
CA ALA A 94 -6.10 -11.77 16.73
C ALA A 94 -6.43 -12.74 15.57
N TRP A 95 -5.54 -13.70 15.31
CA TRP A 95 -5.72 -14.73 14.26
C TRP A 95 -6.41 -16.01 14.75
N GLN A 96 -6.60 -16.19 16.07
CA GLN A 96 -7.18 -17.44 16.60
C GLN A 96 -8.72 -17.44 16.63
N GLY A 97 -9.37 -16.28 16.52
CA GLY A 97 -10.84 -16.19 16.48
C GLY A 97 -11.49 -16.70 15.18
N ALA A 98 -10.70 -16.94 14.13
CA ALA A 98 -11.23 -17.39 12.83
C ALA A 98 -11.31 -18.92 12.69
N GLN A 99 -10.78 -19.70 13.64
CA GLN A 99 -10.67 -21.17 13.49
C GLN A 99 -11.88 -21.97 14.00
N THR A 100 -12.91 -21.34 14.58
CA THR A 100 -14.10 -22.05 15.08
C THR A 100 -15.32 -22.01 14.16
N VAL A 101 -15.19 -21.50 12.93
CA VAL A 101 -16.26 -21.65 11.92
C VAL A 101 -16.10 -23.01 11.23
N ARG A 102 -16.99 -23.93 11.59
CA ARG A 102 -17.15 -25.28 11.03
C ARG A 102 -17.22 -25.26 9.49
N PRO A 103 -16.63 -26.25 8.79
CA PRO A 103 -16.52 -26.25 7.34
C PRO A 103 -17.82 -26.71 6.67
N ALA A 104 -18.37 -25.89 5.77
CA ALA A 104 -19.22 -26.38 4.68
C ALA A 104 -18.32 -26.71 3.49
N ALA A 105 -18.64 -27.82 2.81
CA ALA A 105 -17.82 -28.57 1.88
C ALA A 105 -17.12 -27.78 0.75
N ASN A 106 -15.90 -28.24 0.45
CA ASN A 106 -14.98 -27.91 -0.65
C ASN A 106 -15.52 -28.39 -2.05
N PRO A 107 -14.89 -28.14 -3.22
CA PRO A 107 -13.53 -27.64 -3.41
C PRO A 107 -13.27 -26.57 -4.52
N SER A 108 -12.18 -25.83 -4.34
CA SER A 108 -11.09 -25.55 -5.33
C SER A 108 -10.75 -24.07 -5.47
N ARG A 109 -9.67 -23.63 -4.78
CA ARG A 109 -8.47 -22.93 -5.30
C ARG A 109 -7.73 -22.29 -4.11
N PRO A 110 -6.39 -22.36 -4.03
CA PRO A 110 -5.67 -21.78 -2.90
C PRO A 110 -5.85 -20.26 -2.83
N PRO A 111 -5.80 -19.62 -1.65
CA PRO A 111 -5.96 -18.18 -1.53
C PRO A 111 -4.72 -17.52 -2.15
N GLN A 112 -4.94 -16.84 -3.26
CA GLN A 112 -3.97 -15.96 -3.86
C GLN A 112 -3.94 -14.67 -3.01
N GLU A 113 -2.73 -14.21 -2.70
CA GLU A 113 -2.45 -12.96 -2.01
C GLU A 113 -3.11 -11.79 -2.75
N ASP A 114 -4.20 -11.22 -2.22
CA ASP A 114 -4.96 -10.26 -3.02
C ASP A 114 -5.58 -9.13 -2.17
N GLY A 115 -4.74 -8.20 -1.72
CA GLY A 115 -5.21 -6.86 -1.34
C GLY A 115 -5.89 -6.15 -2.52
N GLU A 116 -5.44 -6.39 -3.75
CA GLU A 116 -6.07 -5.89 -4.97
C GLU A 116 -7.34 -6.65 -5.37
N ALA A 117 -7.42 -7.99 -5.19
CA ALA A 117 -8.69 -8.69 -5.47
C ALA A 117 -9.76 -8.43 -4.41
N SER A 118 -9.40 -8.00 -3.19
CA SER A 118 -10.38 -7.52 -2.20
C SER A 118 -10.98 -6.18 -2.60
N LEU A 119 -10.17 -5.24 -3.12
CA LEU A 119 -10.66 -3.98 -3.69
C LEU A 119 -11.44 -4.20 -4.99
N ARG A 120 -10.98 -5.14 -5.83
CA ARG A 120 -11.70 -5.58 -7.05
C ARG A 120 -13.04 -6.20 -6.72
N GLY A 121 -13.09 -7.09 -5.73
CA GLY A 121 -14.32 -7.74 -5.28
C GLY A 121 -15.33 -6.73 -4.70
N ALA A 122 -14.84 -5.74 -3.95
CA ALA A 122 -15.66 -4.63 -3.48
C ALA A 122 -16.21 -3.79 -4.64
N ALA A 123 -15.36 -3.40 -5.60
CA ALA A 123 -15.78 -2.63 -6.77
C ALA A 123 -16.80 -3.39 -7.66
N LEU A 124 -16.62 -4.69 -7.84
CA LEU A 124 -17.57 -5.53 -8.58
C LEU A 124 -18.92 -5.64 -7.85
N SER A 125 -18.90 -5.81 -6.52
CA SER A 125 -20.12 -5.88 -5.71
C SER A 125 -20.88 -4.54 -5.70
N GLU A 126 -20.18 -3.41 -5.66
CA GLU A 126 -20.80 -2.08 -5.71
C GLU A 126 -21.41 -1.77 -7.08
N ILE A 127 -20.78 -2.21 -8.18
CA ILE A 127 -21.38 -2.12 -9.52
C ILE A 127 -22.66 -2.98 -9.59
N GLU A 128 -22.63 -4.20 -9.07
CA GLU A 128 -23.79 -5.09 -9.07
C GLU A 128 -24.95 -4.55 -8.21
N GLY A 129 -24.63 -3.87 -7.11
CA GLY A 129 -25.58 -3.21 -6.21
C GLY A 129 -26.18 -1.91 -6.74
N ALA A 130 -25.69 -1.35 -7.86
CA ALA A 130 -26.23 -0.11 -8.40
C ALA A 130 -27.68 -0.30 -8.89
N GLU A 131 -28.62 0.43 -8.28
CA GLU A 131 -30.06 0.32 -8.55
C GLU A 131 -30.53 1.21 -9.71
N SER A 132 -29.72 2.17 -10.14
CA SER A 132 -30.07 3.09 -11.23
C SER A 132 -28.87 3.46 -12.11
N VAL A 133 -29.15 3.86 -13.35
CA VAL A 133 -28.13 4.33 -14.29
C VAL A 133 -27.42 5.58 -13.76
N GLU A 134 -28.11 6.42 -12.98
CA GLU A 134 -27.50 7.59 -12.34
C GLU A 134 -26.56 7.22 -11.21
N ALA A 135 -26.93 6.26 -10.36
CA ALA A 135 -26.05 5.72 -9.32
C ALA A 135 -24.78 5.11 -9.93
N LEU A 136 -24.93 4.40 -11.04
CA LEU A 136 -23.82 3.81 -11.77
C LEU A 136 -22.88 4.88 -12.37
N LYS A 137 -23.41 5.97 -12.93
CA LYS A 137 -22.60 7.12 -13.43
C LYS A 137 -21.88 7.87 -12.30
N LEU A 138 -22.54 8.07 -11.16
CA LEU A 138 -21.94 8.67 -9.97
C LEU A 138 -20.81 7.79 -9.40
N TRP A 139 -21.02 6.48 -9.42
CA TRP A 139 -20.00 5.51 -9.02
C TRP A 139 -18.78 5.55 -9.96
N TRP A 140 -19.00 5.63 -11.28
CA TRP A 140 -17.92 5.79 -12.27
C TRP A 140 -17.11 7.08 -12.03
N ALA A 141 -17.79 8.19 -11.80
CA ALA A 141 -17.14 9.48 -11.57
C ALA A 141 -16.25 9.46 -10.31
N LYS A 142 -16.65 8.72 -9.27
CA LYS A 142 -15.88 8.58 -8.02
C LYS A 142 -14.76 7.54 -8.10
N ASN A 143 -14.90 6.53 -8.96
CA ASN A 143 -14.02 5.36 -9.01
C ASN A 143 -13.29 5.21 -10.36
N GLN A 144 -12.90 6.32 -10.99
CA GLN A 144 -12.22 6.29 -12.30
C GLN A 144 -10.93 5.45 -12.30
N SER A 145 -10.21 5.40 -11.17
CA SER A 145 -9.03 4.56 -11.00
C SER A 145 -9.32 3.05 -11.07
N ALA A 146 -10.51 2.61 -10.66
CA ALA A 146 -10.94 1.21 -10.74
C ALA A 146 -11.12 0.73 -12.19
N PHE A 147 -11.27 1.67 -13.15
CA PHE A 147 -11.34 1.39 -14.58
C PHE A 147 -9.96 1.13 -15.21
N ALA A 148 -8.88 1.05 -14.44
CA ALA A 148 -7.65 0.42 -14.93
C ALA A 148 -7.87 -1.09 -15.17
N ASP A 149 -8.79 -1.72 -14.45
CA ASP A 149 -9.08 -3.15 -14.54
C ASP A 149 -10.09 -3.48 -15.67
N PRO A 150 -9.75 -4.39 -16.60
CA PRO A 150 -10.66 -4.87 -17.64
C PRO A 150 -11.97 -5.50 -17.14
N GLN A 151 -11.98 -6.15 -15.97
CA GLN A 151 -13.18 -6.79 -15.42
C GLN A 151 -14.17 -5.78 -14.82
N VAL A 152 -13.68 -4.72 -14.19
CA VAL A 152 -14.51 -3.61 -13.71
C VAL A 152 -15.21 -2.92 -14.90
N LYS A 153 -14.50 -2.75 -16.02
CA LYS A 153 -15.10 -2.24 -17.28
C LYS A 153 -16.21 -3.14 -17.81
N SER A 154 -16.04 -4.46 -17.77
CA SER A 154 -17.05 -5.39 -18.29
C SER A 154 -18.29 -5.45 -17.39
N ALA A 155 -18.11 -5.50 -16.07
CA ALA A 155 -19.18 -5.47 -15.09
C ALA A 155 -20.00 -4.17 -15.18
N TYR A 156 -19.32 -3.03 -15.30
CA TYR A 156 -19.98 -1.73 -15.48
C TYR A 156 -20.85 -1.69 -16.74
N LYS A 157 -20.33 -2.16 -17.88
CA LYS A 157 -21.09 -2.22 -19.14
C LYS A 157 -22.27 -3.18 -19.05
N ALA A 158 -22.08 -4.36 -18.43
CA ALA A 158 -23.12 -5.36 -18.27
C ALA A 158 -24.27 -4.83 -17.38
N ARG A 159 -23.94 -4.21 -16.24
CA ARG A 159 -24.94 -3.60 -15.35
C ARG A 159 -25.64 -2.41 -16.00
N GLY A 160 -24.90 -1.53 -16.67
CA GLY A 160 -25.48 -0.39 -17.40
C GLY A 160 -26.49 -0.84 -18.45
N LYS A 161 -26.18 -1.91 -19.20
CA LYS A 161 -27.11 -2.51 -20.17
C LYS A 161 -28.32 -3.14 -19.50
N ALA A 162 -28.15 -3.84 -18.38
CA ALA A 162 -29.25 -4.46 -17.63
C ALA A 162 -30.22 -3.41 -17.06
N LEU A 163 -29.69 -2.31 -16.50
CA LEU A 163 -30.50 -1.21 -15.97
C LEU A 163 -31.21 -0.43 -17.08
N GLN A 164 -30.55 -0.18 -18.22
CA GLN A 164 -31.21 0.44 -19.38
C GLN A 164 -32.33 -0.45 -19.95
N ALA A 165 -32.11 -1.77 -20.01
CA ALA A 165 -33.15 -2.71 -20.44
C ALA A 165 -34.31 -2.80 -19.43
N ALA A 166 -34.04 -2.61 -18.14
CA ALA A 166 -35.06 -2.58 -17.09
C ALA A 166 -35.87 -1.26 -17.10
N SER A 167 -35.27 -0.14 -17.50
CA SER A 167 -35.96 1.16 -17.63
C SER A 167 -36.69 1.35 -18.97
N ALA A 168 -36.48 0.47 -19.95
CA ALA A 168 -37.13 0.51 -21.26
C ALA A 168 -38.37 -0.40 -21.36
N LYS A 169 -38.81 -0.97 -20.23
CA LYS A 169 -39.99 -1.81 -20.10
C LYS A 169 -41.03 -1.11 -19.24
#